data_AF-A0A1E5L8C3-F1
#
_entry.id   AF-A0A1E5L8C3-F1
#
_cell.length_a   1.000
_cell.length_b   1.000
_cell.length_c   1.000
_cell.angle_alpha   90.00
_cell.angle_beta   90.00
_cell.angle_gamma   90.00
#
_symmetry.space_group_name_H-M   'P 1'
#
loop_
_entity.id
_entity.type
_entity.pdbx_description
1 polymer ?
#
loop_
_entity_poly.entity_id
_entity_poly.type
_entity_poly.pdbx_seq_one_letter_code
_entity_poly.pdbx_strand_id
1 'polypeptide(L)' 'MRLSELNIKENLNVLEEMCRNASKPCAIIISNGQAKITELPDFGETVIVTHQAKVKRVKFDEGEEF' A
#
# COMPACT_ATOMS: atom_id res chain seq x y z
N MET A 1 7.17 0.77 -7.34
CA MET A 1 5.98 -0.11 -7.60
C MET A 1 4.69 0.72 -7.75
N ARG A 2 3.65 0.22 -8.42
CA ARG A 2 2.37 0.94 -8.65
C ARG A 2 1.34 0.58 -7.57
N LEU A 3 0.58 1.58 -7.12
CA LEU A 3 -0.50 1.43 -6.13
C LEU A 3 -1.70 0.68 -6.75
N SER A 4 -2.21 -0.34 -6.06
CA SER A 4 -3.45 -1.03 -6.44
C SER A 4 -4.59 -0.65 -5.49
N GLU A 5 -5.77 -0.32 -6.03
CA GLU A 5 -6.97 0.00 -5.25
C GLU A 5 -7.87 -1.23 -5.11
N LEU A 6 -8.39 -1.47 -3.91
CA LEU A 6 -9.31 -2.56 -3.60
C LEU A 6 -10.52 -2.01 -2.80
N ASN A 7 -11.74 -2.28 -3.24
CA ASN A 7 -12.94 -1.98 -2.45
C ASN A 7 -13.17 -3.10 -1.41
N ILE A 8 -13.07 -2.77 -0.12
CA ILE A 8 -13.04 -3.79 0.95
C ILE A 8 -14.42 -4.38 1.23
N LYS A 9 -15.51 -3.61 1.02
CA LYS A 9 -16.86 -4.03 1.38
C LYS A 9 -17.33 -5.30 0.66
N GLU A 10 -16.79 -5.54 -0.54
CA GLU A 10 -17.17 -6.68 -1.38
C GLU A 10 -16.05 -7.74 -1.48
N ASN A 11 -14.86 -7.48 -0.92
CA ASN A 11 -13.65 -8.26 -1.24
C ASN A 11 -12.81 -8.63 0.00
N LEU A 12 -13.45 -8.94 1.13
CA LEU A 12 -12.73 -9.37 2.34
C LEU A 12 -11.81 -10.58 2.09
N ASN A 13 -12.27 -11.53 1.27
CA ASN A 13 -11.51 -12.72 0.88
C ASN A 13 -10.26 -12.36 0.05
N VAL A 14 -10.31 -11.29 -0.74
CA VAL A 14 -9.16 -10.83 -1.52
C VAL A 14 -8.08 -10.26 -0.60
N LEU A 15 -8.48 -9.51 0.44
CA LEU A 15 -7.53 -9.00 1.43
C LEU A 15 -6.83 -10.16 2.17
N GLU A 16 -7.60 -11.19 2.54
CA GLU A 16 -7.07 -12.39 3.19
C GLU A 16 -6.06 -13.13 2.29
N GLU A 17 -6.38 -13.30 1.02
CA GLU A 17 -5.53 -13.99 0.06
C GLU A 17 -4.25 -13.20 -0.26
N MET A 18 -4.35 -11.86 -0.31
CA MET A 18 -3.17 -10.99 -0.43
C MET A 18 -2.24 -11.10 0.78
N CYS A 19 -2.78 -11.16 2.00
CA CYS A 19 -1.99 -11.34 3.22
C CYS A 19 -1.29 -12.71 3.27
N ARG A 20 -1.95 -13.77 2.79
CA ARG A 20 -1.35 -15.13 2.76
C ARG A 20 -0.25 -15.27 1.71
N ASN A 21 -0.39 -14.57 0.58
CA ASN A 21 0.52 -14.71 -0.57
C ASN A 21 1.62 -13.64 -0.62
N ALA A 22 1.65 -12.69 0.32
CA ALA A 22 2.67 -11.65 0.36
C ALA A 22 4.06 -12.25 0.64
N SER A 23 4.90 -12.30 -0.40
CA SER A 23 6.28 -12.79 -0.33
C SER A 23 7.30 -11.69 0.02
N LYS A 24 6.90 -10.42 -0.09
CA LYS A 24 7.68 -9.23 0.28
C LYS A 24 6.95 -8.41 1.35
N PRO A 25 7.68 -7.60 2.16
CA PRO A 25 7.06 -6.64 3.05
C PRO A 25 6.13 -5.71 2.26
N CYS A 26 4.93 -5.48 2.78
CA CYS A 26 3.94 -4.60 2.14
C CYS A 26 3.25 -3.72 3.18
N ALA A 27 2.74 -2.57 2.73
CA ALA A 27 1.87 -1.70 3.49
C ALA A 27 0.44 -1.78 2.94
N ILE A 28 -0.52 -2.00 3.83
CA ILE A 28 -1.95 -1.96 3.53
C ILE A 28 -2.53 -0.75 4.25
N ILE A 29 -3.19 0.13 3.50
CA ILE A 29 -3.81 1.33 4.05
C ILE A 29 -5.30 1.29 3.77
N ILE A 30 -6.11 1.39 4.84
CA ILE A 30 -7.57 1.34 4.79
C ILE A 30 -8.13 2.74 5.09
N SER A 31 -8.94 3.29 4.20
CA SER A 31 -9.60 4.59 4.38
C SER A 31 -10.90 4.65 3.57
N ASN A 32 -11.99 5.15 4.18
CA ASN A 32 -13.30 5.35 3.52
C ASN A 32 -13.85 4.12 2.78
N GLY A 33 -13.65 2.91 3.31
CA GLY A 33 -14.12 1.66 2.69
C GLY A 33 -13.26 1.16 1.52
N GLN A 34 -12.15 1.83 1.23
CA GLN A 34 -11.16 1.43 0.24
C GLN A 34 -9.87 0.97 0.94
N ALA A 35 -9.21 -0.02 0.37
CA ALA A 35 -7.85 -0.43 0.69
C ALA A 35 -6.93 -0.04 -0.47
N LYS A 36 -5.73 0.41 -0.12
CA LYS A 36 -4.60 0.51 -1.03
C LYS A 36 -3.50 -0.38 -0.50
N ILE A 37 -2.92 -1.20 -1.36
CA ILE A 37 -1.77 -2.04 -1.03
C ILE A 37 -0.58 -1.62 -1.87
N THR A 38 0.59 -1.63 -1.24
CA THR A 38 1.86 -1.49 -1.92
C THR A 38 2.91 -2.37 -1.28
N GLU A 39 3.75 -2.97 -2.09
CA GLU A 39 5.00 -3.56 -1.63
C GLU A 39 5.94 -2.43 -1.19
N LEU A 40 6.74 -2.72 -0.16
CA LEU A 40 7.79 -1.84 0.33
C LEU A 40 9.07 -2.11 -0.49
N PRO A 41 9.87 -1.08 -0.76
CA PRO A 41 11.14 -1.27 -1.45
C PRO A 41 12.10 -2.06 -0.55
N ASP A 42 13.03 -2.80 -1.18
CA ASP A 42 14.03 -3.59 -0.45
C ASP A 42 15.00 -2.67 0.33
N PHE A 43 15.25 -1.45 -0.18
CA PHE A 43 15.98 -0.36 0.47
C PHE A 43 15.31 0.99 0.14
N GLY A 44 15.25 1.91 1.11
CA GLY A 44 14.69 3.25 0.92
C GLY A 44 13.58 3.60 1.90
N GLU A 45 12.94 4.75 1.67
CA GLU A 45 11.85 5.27 2.50
C GLU A 45 10.50 5.15 1.78
N THR A 46 9.47 4.74 2.52
CA THR A 46 8.08 4.80 2.07
C THR A 46 7.32 5.86 2.88
N VAL A 47 6.92 6.95 2.24
CA VAL A 47 6.21 8.06 2.89
C VAL A 47 4.74 8.06 2.48
N ILE A 48 3.86 7.85 3.46
CA ILE A 48 2.40 7.93 3.28
C ILE A 48 1.94 9.36 3.57
N VAL A 49 1.45 10.04 2.54
CA VAL A 49 0.95 11.42 2.69
C VAL A 49 -0.58 11.40 2.74
N THR A 50 -1.13 11.88 3.84
CA THR A 50 -2.58 12.00 4.05
C THR A 50 -3.02 13.46 3.96
N HIS A 51 -4.28 13.68 3.58
CA HIS A 51 -4.94 14.98 3.61
C HIS A 51 -6.44 14.76 3.83
N GLN A 52 -7.04 15.44 4.81
CA GLN A 52 -8.47 15.31 5.14
C GLN A 52 -8.92 13.85 5.34
N ALA A 53 -8.19 13.10 6.18
CA ALA A 53 -8.45 11.68 6.49
C ALA A 53 -8.45 10.73 5.27
N LYS A 54 -7.88 11.16 4.14
CA LYS A 54 -7.71 10.38 2.90
C LYS A 54 -6.23 10.22 2.58
N VAL A 55 -5.86 9.07 2.04
CA VAL A 55 -4.53 8.87 1.44
C VAL A 55 -4.47 9.67 0.15
N LYS A 56 -3.56 10.64 0.09
CA LYS A 56 -3.37 11.49 -1.10
C LYS A 56 -2.35 10.89 -2.06
N ARG A 57 -1.25 10.35 -1.53
CA ARG A 57 -0.19 9.67 -2.29
C ARG A 57 0.70 8.84 -1.37
N VAL A 58 1.33 7.82 -1.95
CA VAL A 58 2.46 7.10 -1.35
C VAL A 58 3.69 7.43 -2.18
N LYS A 59 4.77 7.88 -1.53
CA LYS A 59 6.07 8.13 -2.17
C LYS A 59 7.03 7.02 -1.80
N PHE A 60 7.82 6.59 -2.78
CA PHE A 60 8.94 5.69 -2.60
C PHE A 60 10.19 6.51 -2.91
N ASP A 61 11.09 6.62 -1.95
CA ASP A 61 12.39 7.25 -2.12
C ASP A 61 13.44 6.15 -1.94
N GLU A 62 13.81 5.52 -3.05
CA GLU A 62 14.71 4.36 -3.07
C GLU A 62 16.18 4.77 -2.92
N GLY A 63 16.48 6.08 -2.81
CA GLY A 63 17.83 6.62 -2.80
C GLY A 63 18.53 6.45 -4.16
N GLU A 64 19.19 7.49 -4.66
CA GLU A 64 20.14 7.29 -5.76
C GLU A 64 21.39 6.60 -5.18
N GLU A 65 21.67 5.36 -5.58
CA GLU A 65 23.02 4.82 -5.44
C GLU A 65 23.94 5.66 -6.34
N PHE A 66 24.86 6.40 -5.73
CA PHE A 66 25.95 7.09 -6.40
C PHE A 66 27.27 6.38 -6.11
#